data_AF-A0A1E3H5V0-F1
#
_entry.id   AF-A0A1E3H5V0-F1
#
_cell.length_a   1.000
_cell.length_b   1.000
_cell.length_c   1.000
_cell.angle_alpha   90.00
_cell.angle_beta   90.00
_cell.angle_gamma   90.00
#
_symmetry.space_group_name_H-M   'P 1'
#
loop_
_entity.id
_entity.type
_entity.pdbx_description
1 polymer ?
#
loop_
_entity_poly.entity_id
_entity_poly.type
_entity_poly.pdbx_seq_one_letter_code
_entity_poly.pdbx_strand_id
1 'polypeptide(L)'
;MSLIKRISIFLARPLVVTALGLALSIGFPSVGSHTASAATPSFDCEGARGDIEKLICADDELAELDVTLARDLAAALARAPANEVSALKTRERDWRKTRNNCARAPDPRQCTLDAYRKMLGQL
;
A
#
# COMPACT_ATOMS: atom_id res chain seq x y z
N MET A 1 25.56 -7.20 -29.10
CA MET A 1 24.49 -6.61 -28.27
C MET A 1 23.53 -5.92 -29.23
N SER A 2 22.48 -6.63 -29.67
CA SER A 2 21.60 -6.21 -30.76
C SER A 2 20.85 -4.93 -30.42
N LEU A 3 20.95 -4.02 -31.37
CA LEU A 3 20.24 -2.76 -31.50
C LEU A 3 18.72 -2.97 -31.44
N ILE A 4 18.13 -2.28 -30.48
CA ILE A 4 16.74 -1.87 -30.40
C ILE A 4 16.41 -1.08 -31.68
N LYS A 5 15.61 -1.66 -32.58
CA LYS A 5 14.67 -0.99 -33.52
C LYS A 5 14.18 -1.96 -34.61
N ARG A 6 12.99 -2.55 -34.42
CA ARG A 6 12.05 -2.97 -35.47
C ARG A 6 10.68 -2.48 -34.99
N ILE A 7 10.19 -1.30 -35.40
CA ILE A 7 9.61 -0.99 -36.71
C ILE A 7 8.52 -1.99 -37.09
N SER A 8 7.29 -1.46 -37.03
CA SER A 8 6.12 -1.77 -37.86
C SER A 8 5.27 -3.01 -37.51
N ILE A 9 4.11 -2.82 -36.88
CA ILE A 9 2.76 -2.59 -37.46
C ILE A 9 2.06 -3.95 -37.76
N PHE A 10 0.75 -3.99 -37.48
CA PHE A 10 -0.23 -5.06 -37.70
C PHE A 10 -0.14 -6.16 -36.62
N LEU A 11 -1.10 -6.36 -35.73
CA LEU A 11 -2.53 -6.54 -35.98
C LEU A 11 -3.28 -6.38 -34.65
N ALA A 12 -4.18 -5.41 -34.58
CA ALA A 12 -5.43 -5.42 -33.82
C ALA A 12 -5.95 -3.97 -33.71
N ARG A 13 -6.29 -3.36 -34.85
CA ARG A 13 -7.23 -2.24 -34.83
C ARG A 13 -8.62 -2.88 -34.89
N PRO A 14 -9.39 -2.93 -33.79
CA PRO A 14 -10.78 -3.31 -33.92
C PRO A 14 -11.43 -2.27 -34.82
N LEU A 15 -12.05 -2.77 -35.89
CA LEU A 15 -12.85 -2.00 -36.82
C LEU A 15 -13.96 -1.32 -35.99
N VAL A 16 -13.80 -0.03 -35.72
CA VAL A 16 -14.88 0.80 -35.15
C VAL A 16 -15.92 0.94 -36.25
N VAL A 17 -16.93 0.07 -36.23
CA VAL A 17 -18.15 0.25 -37.02
C VAL A 17 -18.96 1.34 -36.34
N THR A 18 -18.81 2.58 -36.82
CA THR A 18 -19.71 3.67 -36.46
C THR A 18 -21.05 3.44 -37.16
N ALA A 19 -21.97 2.77 -36.48
CA ALA A 19 -23.37 2.75 -36.87
C ALA A 19 -24.05 4.03 -36.36
N LEU A 20 -24.49 4.86 -37.29
CA LEU A 20 -25.33 6.03 -37.06
C LEU A 20 -26.72 5.53 -36.60
N GLY A 21 -26.98 5.59 -35.31
CA GLY A 21 -28.26 5.21 -34.71
C GLY A 21 -28.73 6.28 -33.74
N LEU A 22 -29.71 7.08 -34.17
CA LEU A 22 -30.40 8.08 -33.36
C LEU A 22 -31.34 7.35 -32.38
N ALA A 23 -30.93 7.17 -31.12
CA ALA A 23 -31.80 6.66 -30.06
C ALA A 23 -31.69 7.57 -28.84
N LEU A 24 -32.79 8.25 -28.55
CA LEU A 24 -32.97 9.17 -27.43
C LEU A 24 -33.15 8.35 -26.14
N SER A 25 -32.05 7.88 -25.55
CA SER A 25 -32.06 7.18 -24.26
C SER A 25 -31.80 8.18 -23.14
N ILE A 26 -32.84 8.52 -22.38
CA ILE A 26 -32.70 9.23 -21.10
C ILE A 26 -31.94 8.27 -20.16
N GLY A 27 -30.63 8.45 -20.09
CA GLY A 27 -29.76 7.67 -19.21
C GLY A 27 -30.13 7.93 -17.76
N PHE A 28 -30.50 6.87 -17.04
CA PHE A 28 -30.54 6.88 -15.58
C PHE A 28 -29.20 7.39 -15.05
N PRO A 29 -29.17 8.32 -14.08
CA PRO A 29 -27.93 8.63 -13.38
C PRO A 29 -27.50 7.36 -12.63
N SER A 30 -26.49 6.66 -13.15
CA SER A 30 -25.77 5.66 -12.38
C SER A 30 -25.17 6.36 -11.19
N VAL A 31 -25.78 6.18 -10.02
CA VAL A 31 -25.17 6.55 -8.74
C VAL A 31 -23.91 5.69 -8.65
N GLY A 32 -22.77 6.28 -9.00
CA GLY A 32 -21.48 5.64 -8.81
C GLY A 32 -21.31 5.44 -7.32
N SER A 33 -21.42 4.19 -6.85
CA SER A 33 -21.00 3.82 -5.51
C SER A 33 -19.55 4.26 -5.37
N HIS A 34 -19.29 5.31 -4.60
CA HIS A 34 -17.96 5.58 -4.09
C HIS A 34 -17.60 4.41 -3.19
N THR A 35 -16.94 3.40 -3.75
CA THR A 35 -16.14 2.48 -2.96
C THR A 35 -15.09 3.35 -2.31
N ALA A 36 -15.28 3.66 -1.02
CA ALA A 36 -14.22 4.21 -0.20
C ALA A 36 -13.00 3.31 -0.43
N SER A 37 -11.94 3.86 -1.00
CA SER A 37 -10.71 3.11 -1.21
C SER A 37 -10.16 2.85 0.19
N ALA A 38 -10.30 1.63 0.69
CA ALA A 38 -9.64 1.19 1.90
C ALA A 38 -8.14 1.52 1.78
N ALA A 39 -7.54 2.02 2.84
CA ALA A 39 -6.12 2.35 2.82
C ALA A 39 -5.33 1.05 2.58
N THR A 40 -4.45 1.05 1.59
CA THR A 40 -3.56 -0.10 1.33
C THR A 40 -2.25 0.12 2.08
N PRO A 41 -1.83 -0.80 2.96
CA PRO A 41 -0.56 -0.66 3.68
C PRO A 41 0.64 -0.67 2.72
N SER A 42 1.82 -0.34 3.23
CA SER A 42 3.07 -0.26 2.45
C SER A 42 3.62 -1.63 2.00
N PHE A 43 2.93 -2.72 2.33
CA PHE A 43 3.29 -4.09 1.96
C PHE A 43 2.13 -4.79 1.25
N ASP A 44 2.46 -5.89 0.55
CA ASP A 44 1.48 -6.69 -0.18
C ASP A 44 0.58 -7.50 0.76
N CYS A 45 -0.72 -7.17 0.75
CA CYS A 45 -1.73 -7.86 1.54
C CYS A 45 -2.04 -9.27 1.06
N GLU A 46 -1.84 -9.61 -0.22
CA GLU A 46 -2.05 -10.98 -0.71
C GLU A 46 -0.98 -11.93 -0.15
N GLY A 47 0.24 -11.41 0.06
CA GLY A 47 1.36 -12.11 0.68
C GLY A 47 1.32 -12.18 2.21
N ALA A 48 0.36 -11.54 2.89
CA ALA A 48 0.31 -11.42 4.34
C ALA A 48 0.07 -12.78 5.02
N ARG A 49 1.01 -13.21 5.87
CA ARG A 49 0.92 -14.51 6.56
C ARG A 49 0.65 -14.36 8.05
N GLY A 50 1.16 -13.29 8.67
CA GLY A 50 1.01 -13.05 10.10
C GLY A 50 -0.35 -12.46 10.48
N ASP A 51 -0.84 -12.77 11.68
CA ASP A 51 -2.14 -12.28 12.16
C ASP A 51 -2.18 -10.74 12.23
N ILE A 52 -1.09 -10.10 12.66
CA ILE A 52 -0.98 -8.63 12.67
C ILE A 52 -0.93 -8.05 11.26
N GLU A 53 -0.29 -8.71 10.29
CA GLU A 53 -0.26 -8.22 8.90
C GLU A 53 -1.66 -8.27 8.29
N LYS A 54 -2.40 -9.36 8.50
CA LYS A 54 -3.80 -9.48 8.07
C LYS A 54 -4.70 -8.44 8.74
N LEU A 55 -4.47 -8.19 10.04
CA LEU A 55 -5.18 -7.15 10.78
C LEU A 55 -4.92 -5.76 10.18
N ILE A 56 -3.66 -5.43 9.87
CA ILE A 56 -3.30 -4.17 9.21
C ILE A 56 -3.98 -4.06 7.83
N CYS A 57 -4.01 -5.14 7.05
CA CYS A 57 -4.67 -5.17 5.76
C CYS A 57 -6.20 -4.98 5.80
N ALA A 58 -6.83 -5.24 6.95
CA ALA A 58 -8.28 -5.15 7.13
C ALA A 58 -8.72 -3.89 7.89
N ASP A 59 -7.79 -3.04 8.33
CA ASP A 59 -8.07 -1.86 9.15
C ASP A 59 -7.43 -0.62 8.55
N ASP A 60 -8.27 0.33 8.11
CA ASP A 60 -7.82 1.52 7.39
C ASP A 60 -6.87 2.40 8.21
N GLU A 61 -7.11 2.55 9.52
CA GLU A 61 -6.27 3.37 10.40
C GLU A 61 -4.87 2.72 10.55
N LEU A 62 -4.82 1.40 10.72
CA LEU A 62 -3.56 0.67 10.78
C LEU A 62 -2.81 0.68 9.45
N ALA A 63 -3.51 0.58 8.32
CA ALA A 63 -2.90 0.67 7.00
C ALA A 63 -2.32 2.07 6.74
N GLU A 64 -3.03 3.13 7.12
CA GLU A 64 -2.54 4.51 7.00
C GLU A 64 -1.29 4.76 7.88
N LEU A 65 -1.28 4.21 9.10
CA LEU A 65 -0.11 4.28 9.98
C LEU A 65 1.08 3.50 9.41
N ASP A 66 0.85 2.35 8.77
CA ASP A 66 1.91 1.58 8.10
C ASP A 66 2.53 2.37 6.94
N VAL A 67 1.70 2.99 6.09
CA VAL A 67 2.16 3.89 5.00
C VAL A 67 2.94 5.07 5.55
N THR A 68 2.43 5.69 6.61
CA THR A 68 3.07 6.85 7.26
C THR A 68 4.45 6.48 7.81
N LEU A 69 4.55 5.35 8.51
CA LEU A 69 5.82 4.88 9.04
C LEU A 69 6.82 4.55 7.94
N ALA A 70 6.38 3.89 6.86
CA ALA A 70 7.26 3.57 5.73
C ALA A 70 7.85 4.83 5.09
N ARG A 71 7.03 5.86 4.89
CA ARG A 71 7.45 7.16 4.38
C ARG A 71 8.48 7.83 5.31
N ASP A 72 8.16 7.92 6.60
CA ASP A 72 8.99 8.66 7.55
C ASP A 72 10.32 7.94 7.82
N LEU A 73 10.31 6.60 7.84
CA LEU A 73 11.51 5.80 7.96
C LEU A 73 12.42 5.98 6.72
N ALA A 74 11.85 5.98 5.52
CA ALA A 74 12.63 6.23 4.30
C ALA A 74 13.29 7.62 4.34
N ALA A 75 12.56 8.63 4.82
CA ALA A 75 13.07 9.98 4.98
C ALA A 75 14.17 10.06 6.06
N ALA A 76 14.00 9.35 7.19
CA ALA A 76 15.01 9.25 8.23
C ALA A 76 16.30 8.56 7.71
N LEU A 77 16.16 7.45 6.97
CA LEU A 77 17.28 6.74 6.35
C LEU A 77 18.05 7.61 5.34
N ALA A 78 17.34 8.47 4.59
CA ALA A 78 17.96 9.37 3.64
C ALA A 78 18.77 10.51 4.31
N ARG A 79 18.39 10.90 5.54
CA ARG A 79 19.07 11.96 6.30
C ARG A 79 20.11 11.45 7.28
N ALA A 80 20.05 10.18 7.66
CA ALA A 80 20.93 9.60 8.67
C ALA A 80 22.41 9.63 8.23
N PRO A 81 23.34 9.92 9.15
CA PRO A 81 24.77 9.77 8.86
C PRO A 81 25.10 8.28 8.65
N ALA A 82 26.13 8.01 7.83
CA ALA A 82 26.43 6.65 7.37
C ALA A 82 26.65 5.64 8.51
N ASN A 83 27.20 6.07 9.64
CA ASN A 83 27.43 5.24 10.82
C ASN A 83 26.13 4.88 11.59
N GLU A 84 25.02 5.58 11.35
CA GLU A 84 23.73 5.34 12.03
C GLU A 84 22.73 4.55 11.19
N VAL A 85 22.89 4.49 9.87
CA VAL A 85 21.97 3.78 8.96
C VAL A 85 21.75 2.32 9.37
N SER A 86 22.82 1.61 9.76
CA SER A 86 22.72 0.21 10.19
C SER A 86 21.92 0.05 11.49
N ALA A 87 22.10 1.00 12.43
CA ALA A 87 21.38 1.01 13.68
C ALA A 87 19.88 1.29 13.45
N LEU A 88 19.54 2.23 12.58
CA LEU A 88 18.15 2.56 12.24
C LEU A 88 17.43 1.37 11.58
N LYS A 89 18.08 0.70 10.61
CA LYS A 89 17.53 -0.52 10.00
C LYS A 89 17.33 -1.64 11.01
N THR A 90 18.23 -1.77 11.99
CA THR A 90 18.10 -2.80 13.03
C THR A 90 16.95 -2.50 13.97
N ARG A 91 16.81 -1.24 14.40
CA ARG A 91 15.68 -0.76 15.21
C ARG A 91 14.35 -1.06 14.54
N GLU A 92 14.21 -0.76 13.25
CA GLU A 92 12.97 -1.04 12.52
C GLU A 92 12.66 -2.54 12.46
N ARG A 93 13.64 -3.39 12.11
CA ARG A 93 13.42 -4.85 12.09
C ARG A 93 12.99 -5.39 13.44
N ASP A 94 13.59 -4.92 14.53
CA ASP A 94 13.27 -5.37 15.88
C ASP A 94 11.92 -4.82 16.37
N TRP A 95 11.59 -3.58 16.00
CA TRP A 95 10.25 -3.03 16.20
C TRP A 95 9.19 -3.89 15.49
N ARG A 96 9.41 -4.29 14.23
CA ARG A 96 8.45 -5.11 13.47
C ARG A 96 8.17 -6.45 14.15
N LYS A 97 9.20 -7.10 14.71
CA LYS A 97 9.03 -8.32 15.53
C LYS A 97 8.17 -8.06 16.76
N THR A 98 8.43 -6.95 17.45
CA THR A 98 7.69 -6.56 18.66
C THR A 98 6.23 -6.24 18.35
N ARG A 99 5.95 -5.50 17.27
CA ARG A 99 4.60 -5.25 16.75
C ARG A 99 3.86 -6.57 16.48
N ASN A 100 4.52 -7.53 15.85
CA ASN A 100 3.90 -8.83 15.55
C ASN A 100 3.53 -9.64 16.82
N ASN A 101 4.14 -9.37 17.97
CA ASN A 101 3.75 -9.98 19.24
C ASN A 101 2.38 -9.49 19.75
N CYS A 102 1.84 -8.39 19.22
CA CYS A 102 0.49 -7.91 19.53
C CYS A 102 -0.61 -8.92 19.22
N ALA A 103 -0.34 -9.93 18.37
CA ALA A 103 -1.28 -11.04 18.14
C ALA A 103 -1.66 -11.78 19.42
N ARG A 104 -0.83 -11.69 20.47
CA ARG A 104 -1.04 -12.34 21.79
C ARG A 104 -1.61 -11.38 22.84
N ALA A 105 -1.86 -10.12 22.49
CA ALA A 105 -2.40 -9.13 23.42
C ALA A 105 -3.92 -9.35 23.63
N PRO A 106 -4.49 -8.93 24.77
CA PRO A 106 -5.93 -8.93 24.98
C PRO A 106 -6.69 -8.11 23.93
N ASP A 107 -6.07 -7.02 23.44
CA ASP A 107 -6.54 -6.21 22.31
C ASP A 107 -5.40 -6.08 21.28
N PRO A 108 -5.38 -6.96 20.25
CA PRO A 108 -4.38 -6.90 19.20
C PRO A 108 -4.41 -5.61 18.37
N ARG A 109 -5.59 -5.03 18.15
CA ARG A 109 -5.75 -3.80 17.37
C ARG A 109 -5.13 -2.63 18.10
N GLN A 110 -5.54 -2.40 19.34
CA GLN A 110 -5.02 -1.29 20.15
C GLN A 110 -3.51 -1.44 20.39
N CYS A 111 -3.03 -2.65 20.69
CA CYS A 111 -1.59 -2.90 20.81
C CYS A 111 -0.82 -2.52 19.53
N THR A 112 -1.37 -2.83 18.36
CA THR A 112 -0.73 -2.52 17.08
C THR A 112 -0.74 -1.01 16.79
N LEU A 113 -1.83 -0.31 17.10
CA LEU A 113 -1.91 1.16 17.01
C LEU A 113 -0.83 1.83 17.86
N ASP A 114 -0.69 1.39 19.11
CA ASP A 114 0.29 1.95 20.03
C ASP A 114 1.72 1.63 19.59
N ALA A 115 1.96 0.44 19.02
CA ALA A 115 3.25 0.08 18.45
C ALA A 115 3.64 0.99 17.28
N TYR A 116 2.71 1.35 16.39
CA TYR A 116 2.96 2.30 15.30
C TYR A 116 3.25 3.71 15.81
N ARG A 117 2.37 4.25 16.66
CA ARG A 117 2.50 5.60 17.22
C ARG A 117 3.82 5.78 17.96
N LYS A 118 4.25 4.74 18.71
CA LYS A 118 5.53 4.72 19.40
C LYS A 118 6.71 4.79 18.44
N MET A 119 6.71 4.02 17.36
CA MET A 119 7.83 4.02 16.40
C MET A 119 7.89 5.32 15.61
N LEU A 120 6.74 5.87 15.22
CA LEU A 120 6.66 7.18 14.56
C LEU A 120 7.26 8.29 15.43
N GLY A 121 7.04 8.26 16.75
CA GLY A 121 7.68 9.21 17.68
C GLY A 121 9.18 9.02 17.89
N GLN A 122 9.80 7.99 17.30
CA GLN A 122 11.24 7.69 17.40
C GLN A 122 12.03 8.02 16.13
N LEU A 123 11.36 8.43 15.05
CA LEU A 123 11.97 8.81 13.77
C LEU A 123 12.20 10.33 13.69
#